data_AF-A0A0N4TZR3-F1
#
_entry.id   AF-A0A0N4TZR3-F1
#
_cell.length_a   1.000
_cell.length_b   1.000
_cell.length_c   1.000
_cell.angle_alpha   90.00
_cell.angle_beta   90.00
_cell.angle_gamma   90.00
#
_symmetry.space_group_name_H-M   'P 1'
#
loop_
_entity.id
_entity.type
_entity.pdbx_description
1 polymer ?
#
loop_
_entity_poly.entity_id
_entity_poly.type
_entity_poly.pdbx_seq_one_letter_code
_entity_poly.pdbx_strand_id
1 'polypeptide(L)'
;MNATHAIIFAQLYINHACYGLHAFCMQIRHSKTMKPLKGITIGDMGEKIGDWNSIDNGWIKFNKHRFHLNALLNRFATVHPNGIYQSIFKTIKEQQLANLSILPIGRANVVGKGIMANRLAVIIATRYSAIRKQFRMANQTGY
;
A
#
# COMPACT_ATOMS: atom_id res chain seq x y z
N MET A 1 7.42 -4.53 -11.73
CA MET A 1 7.73 -3.62 -10.61
C MET A 1 8.74 -2.56 -11.05
N ASN A 2 8.29 -1.33 -11.29
CA ASN A 2 9.08 -0.25 -11.91
C ASN A 2 9.68 0.77 -10.91
N ALA A 3 9.45 0.62 -9.61
CA ALA A 3 9.93 1.57 -8.61
C ALA A 3 11.46 1.53 -8.45
N THR A 4 12.10 2.71 -8.49
CA THR A 4 13.55 2.87 -8.19
C THR A 4 13.84 3.12 -6.72
N HIS A 5 12.86 3.71 -6.01
CA HIS A 5 12.91 4.03 -4.59
C HIS A 5 11.66 3.48 -3.91
N ALA A 6 11.75 3.22 -2.61
CA ALA A 6 10.63 2.78 -1.79
C ALA A 6 10.70 3.39 -0.40
N ILE A 7 9.53 3.58 0.20
CA ILE A 7 9.39 3.82 1.64
C ILE A 7 9.27 2.46 2.31
N ILE A 8 10.29 2.08 3.08
CA ILE A 8 10.36 0.82 3.81
C ILE A 8 9.99 1.09 5.26
N PHE A 9 9.01 0.37 5.77
CA PHE A 9 8.69 0.36 7.20
C PHE A 9 9.47 -0.76 7.87
N ALA A 10 10.29 -0.44 8.86
CA ALA A 10 11.11 -1.41 9.59
C ALA A 10 11.26 -1.00 11.06
N GLN A 11 11.61 -1.96 11.93
CA GLN A 11 11.96 -1.66 13.32
C GLN A 11 13.33 -0.98 13.38
N LEU A 12 13.40 0.18 14.05
CA LEU A 12 14.65 0.87 14.31
C LEU A 12 15.33 0.28 15.53
N TYR A 13 16.57 -0.20 15.36
CA TYR A 13 17.42 -0.68 16.43
C TYR A 13 18.65 0.21 16.58
N ILE A 14 18.97 0.64 17.80
CA ILE A 14 20.18 1.40 18.14
C ILE A 14 20.79 0.77 19.39
N ASN A 15 22.07 0.40 19.33
CA ASN A 15 22.77 -0.26 20.44
C ASN A 15 21.96 -1.42 21.05
N HIS A 16 21.38 -2.26 20.18
CA HIS A 16 20.53 -3.41 20.55
C HIS A 16 19.15 -3.07 21.17
N ALA A 17 18.84 -1.80 21.39
CA ALA A 17 17.52 -1.37 21.85
C ALA A 17 16.57 -1.11 20.66
N CYS A 18 15.32 -1.57 20.77
CA CYS A 18 14.28 -1.38 19.76
C CYS A 18 13.46 -0.12 20.04
N TYR A 19 13.42 0.80 19.08
CA TYR A 19 12.66 2.06 19.14
C TYR A 19 11.35 2.00 18.35
N GLY A 20 10.95 0.80 17.91
CA GLY A 20 9.70 0.58 17.19
C GLY A 20 9.76 0.91 15.70
N LEU A 21 8.59 0.96 15.09
CA LEU A 21 8.43 1.06 13.63
C LEU A 21 8.79 2.46 13.13
N HIS A 22 9.63 2.55 12.11
CA HIS A 22 10.00 3.79 11.42
C HIS A 22 9.93 3.61 9.90
N ALA A 23 9.81 4.72 9.19
CA ALA A 23 9.78 4.76 7.74
C ALA A 23 11.13 5.25 7.18
N PHE A 24 11.63 4.54 6.17
CA PHE A 24 12.91 4.81 5.52
C PHE A 24 12.69 4.98 4.02
N CYS A 25 12.97 6.16 3.47
CA CYS A 25 12.95 6.41 2.03
C CYS A 25 14.33 6.06 1.46
N MET A 26 14.41 4.97 0.70
CA MET A 26 15.68 4.48 0.17
C MET A 26 15.58 4.04 -1.29
N GLN A 27 16.72 4.14 -1.98
CA GLN A 27 16.87 3.59 -3.31
C GLN A 27 16.92 2.06 -3.24
N ILE A 28 16.17 1.39 -4.11
CA ILE A 28 16.09 -0.09 -4.19
C ILE A 28 16.61 -0.64 -5.51
N ARG A 29 16.69 0.18 -6.56
CA ARG A 29 17.24 -0.16 -7.88
C ARG A 29 18.14 0.95 -8.41
N HIS A 30 19.12 0.58 -9.21
CA HIS A 30 19.92 1.54 -9.96
C HIS A 30 19.04 2.29 -10.99
N SER A 31 19.07 3.62 -11.01
CA SER A 31 18.15 4.45 -11.81
C SER A 31 18.25 4.23 -13.32
N LYS A 32 19.45 3.94 -13.83
CA LYS A 32 19.67 3.68 -15.27
C LYS A 32 19.43 2.22 -15.68
N THR A 33 20.03 1.25 -14.97
CA THR A 33 20.00 -0.16 -15.35
C THR A 33 18.77 -0.90 -14.82
N MET A 34 18.00 -0.30 -13.92
CA MET A 34 16.85 -0.90 -13.23
C MET A 34 17.13 -2.19 -12.46
N LYS A 35 18.41 -2.56 -12.30
CA LYS A 35 18.84 -3.72 -11.51
C LYS A 35 18.71 -3.39 -10.01
N PRO A 36 18.27 -4.36 -9.17
CA PRO A 36 18.29 -4.19 -7.71
C PRO A 36 19.69 -3.84 -7.20
N LEU A 37 19.76 -3.02 -6.14
CA LEU A 37 21.03 -2.72 -5.50
C LEU A 37 21.58 -3.94 -4.74
N LYS A 38 22.88 -3.93 -4.45
CA LYS A 38 23.56 -5.03 -3.73
C LYS A 38 22.88 -5.32 -2.38
N GLY A 39 22.56 -6.59 -2.13
CA GLY A 39 21.86 -7.01 -0.92
C GLY A 39 20.35 -6.78 -0.96
N ILE A 40 19.78 -6.42 -2.11
CA ILE A 40 18.33 -6.33 -2.32
C ILE A 40 17.94 -7.35 -3.38
N THR A 41 16.92 -8.15 -3.09
CA THR A 41 16.26 -9.04 -4.05
C THR A 41 14.81 -8.61 -4.21
N ILE A 42 14.36 -8.44 -5.45
CA ILE A 42 13.01 -8.00 -5.78
C ILE A 42 12.44 -8.95 -6.81
N GLY A 43 11.20 -9.38 -6.62
CA GLY A 43 10.47 -10.21 -7.57
C GLY A 43 9.03 -9.79 -7.74
N ASP A 44 8.38 -10.31 -8.77
CA ASP A 44 6.95 -10.15 -9.00
C ASP A 44 6.15 -11.16 -8.17
N MET A 45 4.95 -10.78 -7.74
CA MET A 45 4.03 -11.68 -7.04
C MET A 45 3.32 -12.67 -7.98
N GLY A 46 3.40 -12.45 -9.29
CA GLY A 46 2.79 -13.27 -10.32
C GLY A 46 1.36 -12.87 -10.65
N GLU A 47 0.62 -13.86 -11.15
CA GLU A 47 -0.77 -13.73 -11.55
C GLU A 47 -1.67 -13.39 -10.36
N LYS A 48 -2.60 -12.47 -10.60
CA LYS A 48 -3.57 -11.96 -9.64
C LYS A 48 -4.97 -12.15 -10.20
N ILE A 49 -5.93 -12.42 -9.33
CA ILE A 49 -7.35 -12.57 -9.72
C ILE A 49 -7.88 -11.26 -10.30
N GLY A 50 -8.70 -11.32 -11.36
CA GLY A 50 -9.32 -10.15 -11.98
C GLY A 50 -8.33 -9.22 -12.70
N ASP A 51 -8.72 -7.95 -12.87
CA ASP A 51 -7.97 -6.98 -13.68
C ASP A 51 -6.73 -6.40 -12.99
N TRP A 52 -6.20 -7.07 -11.96
CA TRP A 52 -5.05 -6.62 -11.20
C TRP A 52 -3.70 -7.02 -11.82
N ASN A 53 -3.70 -7.82 -12.89
CA ASN A 53 -2.47 -8.24 -13.58
C ASN A 53 -1.68 -7.09 -14.20
N SER A 54 -2.34 -5.97 -14.50
CA SER A 54 -1.70 -4.73 -14.97
C SER A 54 -0.95 -3.99 -13.85
N ILE A 55 -1.15 -4.35 -12.57
CA ILE A 55 -0.45 -3.78 -11.43
C ILE A 55 0.74 -4.67 -11.08
N ASP A 56 1.89 -4.02 -10.94
CA ASP A 56 3.18 -4.66 -10.83
C ASP A 56 3.59 -4.93 -9.37
N ASN A 57 2.65 -5.51 -8.60
CA ASN A 57 2.86 -5.94 -7.22
C ASN A 57 4.06 -6.90 -7.12
N GLY A 58 5.00 -6.56 -6.25
CA GLY A 58 6.19 -7.34 -6.02
C GLY A 58 6.46 -7.60 -4.55
N TRP A 59 7.42 -8.48 -4.31
CA TRP A 59 8.02 -8.71 -2.99
C TRP A 59 9.45 -8.18 -2.99
N ILE A 60 9.94 -7.83 -1.80
CA ILE A 60 11.30 -7.33 -1.61
C ILE A 60 11.94 -8.00 -0.39
N LYS A 61 13.19 -8.43 -0.54
CA LYS A 61 14.02 -8.99 0.52
C LYS A 61 15.31 -8.19 0.64
N PHE A 62 15.65 -7.82 1.86
CA PHE A 62 16.91 -7.17 2.20
C PHE A 62 17.84 -8.17 2.87
N ASN A 63 19.10 -8.23 2.44
CA ASN A 63 20.17 -9.03 3.01
C ASN A 63 21.35 -8.11 3.36
N LYS A 64 21.40 -7.65 4.62
CA LYS A 64 22.44 -6.76 5.16
C LYS A 64 22.73 -5.54 4.26
N HIS A 65 21.70 -5.03 3.58
CA HIS A 65 21.80 -3.81 2.77
C HIS A 65 22.00 -2.59 3.68
N ARG A 66 22.89 -1.68 3.28
CA ARG A 66 23.22 -0.48 4.06
C ARG A 66 22.70 0.76 3.34
N PHE A 67 22.13 1.68 4.10
CA PHE A 67 21.67 2.99 3.64
C PHE A 67 22.22 4.09 4.55
N HIS A 68 22.26 5.31 4.03
CA HIS A 68 22.65 6.48 4.82
C HIS A 68 21.55 6.88 5.79
N LEU A 69 21.92 7.43 6.95
CA LEU A 69 20.97 7.82 7.99
C LEU A 69 19.90 8.81 7.51
N ASN A 70 20.21 9.61 6.49
CA ASN A 70 19.27 10.54 5.84
C ASN A 70 18.08 9.85 5.15
N ALA A 71 18.09 8.52 4.98
CA ALA A 71 16.93 7.77 4.53
C ALA A 71 15.80 7.77 5.56
N LEU A 72 16.09 8.00 6.85
CA LEU A 72 15.07 8.05 7.90
C LEU A 72 14.14 9.26 7.69
N LEU A 73 12.84 8.99 7.58
CA LEU A 73 11.83 10.05 7.57
C LEU A 73 11.65 10.61 8.99
N ASN A 74 12.33 11.72 9.26
CA ASN A 74 12.61 12.18 10.62
C ASN A 74 11.65 13.25 11.17
N ARG A 75 10.44 13.39 10.63
CA ARG A 75 9.46 14.40 11.07
C ARG A 75 9.09 14.29 12.54
N PHE A 76 8.96 13.06 13.04
CA PHE A 76 8.50 12.80 14.41
C PHE A 76 9.59 12.24 15.34
N ALA A 77 10.56 11.55 14.76
CA ALA A 77 11.68 10.98 15.50
C ALA A 77 12.94 11.06 14.64
N THR A 78 14.05 11.42 15.25
CA THR A 78 15.35 11.57 14.60
C THR A 78 16.41 10.76 15.34
N VAL A 79 17.45 10.38 14.60
CA VAL A 79 18.67 9.80 15.17
C VAL A 79 19.79 10.77 14.81
N HIS A 80 20.51 11.23 15.81
CA HIS A 80 21.67 12.09 15.63
C HIS A 80 22.89 11.27 15.18
N PRO A 81 23.91 11.88 14.52
CA PRO A 81 25.10 11.16 14.08
C PRO A 81 25.87 10.44 15.20
N ASN A 82 25.73 10.92 16.44
CA ASN A 82 26.29 10.29 17.65
C ASN A 82 25.45 9.09 18.17
N GLY A 83 24.40 8.70 17.46
CA GLY A 83 23.52 7.58 17.82
C GLY A 83 22.43 7.93 18.84
N ILE A 84 22.28 9.20 19.23
CA ILE A 84 21.22 9.61 20.16
C ILE A 84 19.88 9.63 19.44
N TYR A 85 18.92 8.87 19.97
CA TYR A 85 17.53 8.88 19.53
C TYR A 85 16.74 10.00 20.21
N GLN A 86 15.95 10.73 19.43
CA GLN A 86 15.05 11.75 19.93
C GLN A 86 13.68 11.62 19.24
N SER A 87 12.61 11.56 20.03
CA SER A 87 11.23 11.50 19.55
C SER A 87 10.40 12.59 20.20
N ILE A 88 9.43 13.13 19.46
CA ILE A 88 8.43 14.06 20.03
C ILE A 88 7.37 13.32 20.86
N PHE A 89 7.28 12.00 20.72
CA PHE A 89 6.32 11.17 21.43
C PHE A 89 6.91 10.62 22.73
N LYS A 90 6.05 10.47 23.75
CA LYS A 90 6.47 9.92 25.06
C LYS A 90 6.52 8.40 25.03
N THR A 91 5.68 7.77 24.22
CA THR A 91 5.56 6.31 24.15
C THR A 91 5.76 5.76 22.74
N ILE A 92 6.27 4.53 22.65
CA ILE A 92 6.41 3.80 21.38
C ILE A 92 5.04 3.60 20.71
N LYS A 93 3.97 3.44 21.50
CA LYS A 93 2.61 3.23 20.98
C LYS A 93 2.06 4.48 20.28
N GLU A 94 2.23 5.66 20.86
CA GLU A 94 1.85 6.93 20.23
C GLU A 94 2.60 7.14 18.92
N GLN A 95 3.89 6.81 18.90
CA GLN A 95 4.71 6.90 17.71
C GLN A 95 4.27 5.94 16.60
N GLN A 96 3.99 4.68 16.94
CA GLN A 96 3.45 3.71 15.99
C GLN A 96 2.13 4.19 15.39
N LEU A 97 1.25 4.75 16.21
CA LEU A 97 -0.01 5.34 15.73
C LEU A 97 0.23 6.52 14.78
N ALA A 98 1.18 7.39 15.09
CA ALA A 98 1.54 8.51 14.23
C ALA A 98 2.12 8.05 12.87
N ASN A 99 2.98 7.03 12.88
CA ASN A 99 3.57 6.46 11.65
C ASN A 99 2.52 5.77 10.77
N LEU A 100 1.40 5.33 11.34
CA LEU A 100 0.28 4.69 10.63
C LEU A 100 -0.94 5.61 10.49
N SER A 101 -0.78 6.90 10.78
CA SER A 101 -1.89 7.88 10.82
C SER A 101 -2.58 8.13 9.48
N ILE A 102 -1.97 7.73 8.36
CA ILE A 102 -2.54 7.85 7.01
C ILE A 102 -3.60 6.76 6.70
N LEU A 103 -3.59 5.64 7.45
CA LEU A 103 -4.48 4.50 7.17
C LEU A 103 -5.98 4.85 7.23
N PRO A 104 -6.48 5.67 8.17
CA PRO A 104 -7.88 6.10 8.18
C PRO A 104 -8.31 6.84 6.90
N ILE A 105 -7.45 7.70 6.33
CA ILE A 105 -7.73 8.37 5.05
C ILE A 105 -7.84 7.33 3.93
N GLY A 106 -6.96 6.32 3.93
CA GLY A 106 -7.05 5.19 3.01
C GLY A 106 -8.39 4.45 3.11
N ARG A 107 -8.91 4.22 4.32
CA ARG A 107 -10.22 3.58 4.53
C ARG A 107 -11.37 4.41 3.98
N ALA A 108 -11.36 5.73 4.19
CA ALA A 108 -12.36 6.62 3.61
C ALA A 108 -12.37 6.54 2.06
N ASN A 109 -11.18 6.49 1.45
CA ASN A 109 -11.06 6.33 -0.01
C ASN A 109 -11.61 5.00 -0.53
N VAL A 110 -11.44 3.90 0.23
CA VAL A 110 -12.02 2.60 -0.12
C VAL A 110 -13.55 2.67 -0.13
N VAL A 111 -14.17 3.32 0.86
CA VAL A 111 -15.62 3.55 0.87
C VAL A 111 -16.05 4.35 -0.36
N GLY A 112 -15.34 5.42 -0.71
CA GLY A 112 -15.61 6.21 -1.91
C GLY A 112 -15.56 5.38 -3.21
N LYS A 113 -14.58 4.48 -3.33
CA LYS A 113 -14.51 3.53 -4.46
C LYS A 113 -15.69 2.58 -4.49
N GLY A 114 -16.16 2.11 -3.32
CA GLY A 114 -17.37 1.30 -3.21
C GLY A 114 -18.62 2.02 -3.73
N ILE A 115 -18.78 3.30 -3.39
CA ILE A 115 -19.90 4.13 -3.89
C ILE A 115 -19.83 4.24 -5.42
N MET A 116 -18.64 4.48 -5.99
CA MET A 116 -18.45 4.56 -7.44
C MET A 116 -18.80 3.24 -8.14
N ALA A 117 -18.31 2.11 -7.62
CA ALA A 117 -18.62 0.78 -8.16
C ALA A 117 -20.12 0.50 -8.13
N ASN A 118 -20.78 0.81 -7.00
CA ASN A 118 -22.22 0.62 -6.86
C ASN A 118 -23.03 1.51 -7.82
N ARG A 119 -22.60 2.76 -8.04
CA ARG A 119 -23.24 3.67 -9.00
C ARG A 119 -23.24 3.08 -10.41
N LEU A 120 -22.11 2.53 -10.86
CA LEU A 120 -22.01 1.89 -12.17
C LEU A 120 -22.88 0.63 -12.26
N ALA A 121 -22.83 -0.23 -11.23
CA ALA A 121 -23.62 -1.45 -11.17
C ALA A 121 -25.14 -1.17 -11.22
N VAL A 122 -25.63 -0.22 -10.42
CA VAL A 122 -27.05 0.14 -10.37
C VAL A 122 -27.52 0.73 -11.70
N ILE A 123 -26.70 1.54 -12.39
CA ILE A 123 -27.04 2.07 -13.71
C ILE A 123 -27.21 0.93 -14.72
N ILE A 124 -26.27 -0.01 -14.77
CA ILE A 124 -26.33 -1.17 -15.67
C ILE A 124 -27.57 -2.02 -15.37
N ALA A 125 -27.76 -2.38 -14.11
CA ALA A 125 -28.89 -3.20 -13.67
C ALA A 125 -30.24 -2.53 -13.96
N THR A 126 -30.39 -1.24 -13.63
CA THR A 126 -31.63 -0.50 -13.87
C THR A 126 -31.96 -0.40 -15.36
N ARG A 127 -30.96 -0.06 -16.20
CA ARG A 127 -31.15 0.04 -17.65
C ARG A 127 -31.52 -1.31 -18.27
N TYR A 128 -30.86 -2.38 -17.86
CA TYR A 128 -31.17 -3.73 -18.35
C TYR A 128 -32.56 -4.19 -17.91
N SER A 129 -32.92 -3.98 -16.64
CA SER A 129 -34.23 -4.35 -16.10
C SER A 129 -35.39 -3.61 -16.77
N ALA A 130 -35.19 -2.36 -17.22
CA ALA A 130 -36.22 -1.59 -17.91
C ALA A 130 -36.61 -2.17 -19.29
N ILE A 131 -35.68 -2.87 -19.95
CA ILE A 131 -35.91 -3.44 -21.29
C ILE A 131 -36.09 -4.96 -21.27
N ARG A 132 -35.54 -5.65 -20.27
CA ARG A 132 -35.57 -7.11 -20.19
C ARG A 132 -36.97 -7.58 -19.79
N LYS A 133 -37.68 -8.18 -20.74
CA LYS A 133 -38.93 -8.93 -20.47
C LYS A 133 -38.58 -10.39 -20.17
N GLN A 134 -39.07 -10.90 -19.05
CA GLN A 134 -38.99 -12.31 -18.69
C GLN A 134 -40.29 -12.68 -17.97
N PHE A 135 -40.78 -13.90 -18.20
CA PHE A 135 -42.15 -14.37 -17.93
C PHE A 135 -43.21 -13.82 -18.91
N ARG A 136 -44.15 -14.70 -19.26
CA ARG A 136 -45.36 -14.43 -20.05
C ARG A 136 -46.52 -14.80 -19.12
N MET A 137 -47.62 -14.06 -19.11
CA MET A 137 -48.81 -14.54 -18.37
C MET A 137 -49.21 -15.90 -18.95
N ALA A 138 -49.30 -16.93 -18.11
CA ALA A 138 -50.06 -18.12 -18.43
C ALA A 138 -51.53 -17.69 -18.45
N ASN A 139 -52.11 -17.66 -19.67
CA ASN A 139 -53.52 -17.40 -20.03
C ASN A 139 -53.73 -16.13 -20.86
N GLN A 140 -53.44 -16.26 -22.15
CA GLN A 140 -54.31 -15.71 -23.21
C GLN A 140 -54.62 -16.85 -24.18
N THR A 141 -55.49 -17.75 -23.72
CA THR A 141 -56.28 -18.67 -24.55
C THR A 141 -57.73 -18.52 -24.10
N GLY A 142 -58.60 -18.06 -25.01
CA GLY A 142 -60.03 -17.77 -24.81
C GLY A 142 -60.29 -16.26 -24.80
N TYR A 143 -60.95 -15.64 -25.78
CA TYR A 143 -61.97 -16.09 -26.75
C TYR A 143 -61.69 -15.58 -28.15
#